data_AF-A0A1G7KH37-F1
#
_entry.id   AF-A0A1G7KH37-F1
#
_cell.length_a   1.000
_cell.length_b   1.000
_cell.length_c   1.000
_cell.angle_alpha   90.00
_cell.angle_beta   90.00
_cell.angle_gamma   90.00
#
_symmetry.space_group_name_H-M   'P 1'
#
loop_
_entity.id
_entity.type
_entity.pdbx_description
1 polymer ?
#
loop_
_entity_poly.entity_id
_entity_poly.type
_entity_poly.pdbx_seq_one_letter_code
_entity_poly.pdbx_strand_id
1 'polypeptide(L)' 'MLTVNDLETLEEYISSGQLEADFVDGCEHDRHYLLELLEKLMDVADLADAAATRLIFRGLPLPPPAA' A
#
# COMPACT_ATOMS: atom_id res chain seq x y z
N MET A 1 -7.27 -9.59 12.23
CA MET A 1 -6.74 -9.88 10.87
C MET A 1 -7.14 -8.69 10.03
N LEU A 2 -6.23 -8.17 9.20
CA LEU A 2 -6.57 -7.10 8.26
C LEU A 2 -7.70 -7.59 7.34
N THR A 3 -8.75 -6.80 7.20
CA THR A 3 -9.90 -7.10 6.34
C THR A 3 -9.87 -6.27 5.07
N VAL A 4 -10.67 -6.64 4.06
CA VAL A 4 -10.84 -5.82 2.85
C VAL A 4 -11.43 -4.45 3.19
N ASN A 5 -12.37 -4.38 4.13
CA ASN A 5 -12.96 -3.12 4.58
C ASN A 5 -11.92 -2.17 5.21
N ASP A 6 -10.93 -2.72 5.93
CA ASP A 6 -9.83 -1.91 6.49
C ASP A 6 -8.97 -1.30 5.37
N LEU A 7 -8.76 -2.05 4.27
CA LEU A 7 -8.04 -1.58 3.09
C LEU A 7 -8.85 -0.55 2.29
N GLU A 8 -10.16 -0.75 2.13
CA GLU A 8 -11.06 0.21 1.48
C GLU A 8 -11.09 1.54 2.25
N THR A 9 -11.15 1.48 3.59
CA THR A 9 -11.09 2.68 4.44
C THR A 9 -9.76 3.42 4.27
N LEU A 10 -8.65 2.68 4.14
CA LEU A 10 -7.34 3.26 3.90
C LEU A 10 -7.23 3.88 2.48
N GLU A 11 -7.80 3.21 1.47
CA GLU A 11 -7.88 3.74 0.10
C GLU A 11 -8.69 5.05 0.06
N GLU A 12 -9.83 5.10 0.75
CA GLU A 12 -10.63 6.32 0.90
C GLU A 12 -9.83 7.42 1.60
N TYR A 13 -9.12 7.11 2.69
CA TYR A 13 -8.28 8.08 3.38
C TYR A 13 -7.21 8.71 2.47
N ILE A 14 -6.54 7.89 1.65
CA ILE A 14 -5.50 8.34 0.71
C ILE A 14 -6.10 9.11 -0.47
N SER A 15 -7.25 8.69 -1.00
CA SER A 15 -7.83 9.26 -2.22
C SER A 15 -8.75 10.47 -1.99
N SER A 16 -9.24 10.66 -0.75
CA SER A 16 -10.21 11.72 -0.41
C SER A 16 -9.59 13.12 -0.24
N GLY A 17 -8.27 13.24 -0.18
CA GLY A 17 -7.59 14.49 0.19
C GLY A 17 -7.41 14.66 1.70
N GLN A 18 -7.95 13.74 2.52
CA GLN A 18 -7.83 13.81 3.98
C GLN A 18 -6.39 13.60 4.44
N LEU A 19 -5.64 12.69 3.79
CA LEU A 19 -4.23 12.48 4.08
C LEU A 19 -3.41 13.76 3.88
N GLU A 20 -3.63 14.49 2.80
CA GLU A 20 -2.93 15.75 2.52
C GLU A 20 -3.30 16.84 3.53
N ALA A 21 -4.58 16.90 3.95
CA ALA A 21 -5.02 17.82 4.99
C ALA A 21 -4.31 17.52 6.32
N ASP A 22 -4.32 16.26 6.75
CA ASP A 22 -3.65 15.83 7.98
C ASP A 22 -2.13 16.07 7.92
N PHE A 23 -1.53 15.87 6.75
CA PHE A 23 -0.11 16.14 6.55
C PHE A 23 0.22 17.63 6.66
N VAL A 24 -0.59 18.50 6.06
CA VAL A 24 -0.40 19.96 6.12
C VAL A 24 -0.59 20.48 7.54
N ASP A 25 -1.65 20.05 8.22
CA ASP A 25 -2.01 20.50 9.57
C ASP A 25 -1.14 19.86 10.66
N GLY A 26 -0.58 18.69 10.40
CA GLY A 26 0.28 17.95 11.32
C GLY A 26 1.59 18.65 11.66
N CYS A 27 2.13 18.33 12.84
CA CYS A 27 3.46 18.76 13.23
C CYS A 27 4.54 17.90 12.54
N GLU A 28 5.82 18.23 12.74
CA GLU A 28 6.94 17.49 12.14
C GLU A 28 6.87 15.98 12.44
N HIS A 29 6.55 15.60 13.69
CA HIS A 29 6.40 14.20 14.08
C HIS A 29 5.30 13.49 13.30
N ASP A 30 4.12 14.11 13.19
CA ASP A 30 2.97 13.52 12.49
C ASP A 30 3.27 13.34 10.99
N ARG A 31 3.93 14.33 10.38
CA ARG A 31 4.36 14.26 8.97
C ARG A 31 5.33 13.12 8.73
N HIS A 32 6.33 12.97 9.60
CA HIS A 32 7.26 11.83 9.49
C HIS A 32 6.54 10.50 9.64
N TYR A 33 5.61 10.40 10.58
CA TYR A 33 4.82 9.19 10.77
C TYR A 33 3.96 8.85 9.54
N LEU A 34 3.28 9.83 8.94
CA LEU A 34 2.50 9.62 7.73
C LEU A 34 3.36 9.16 6.56
N LEU A 35 4.56 9.72 6.39
CA LEU A 35 5.51 9.27 5.36
C LEU A 35 6.00 7.85 5.60
N GLU A 36 6.32 7.50 6.85
CA GLU A 36 6.72 6.13 7.21
C GLU A 36 5.59 5.13 6.97
N LEU A 37 4.34 5.51 7.25
CA LEU A 37 3.16 4.69 6.97
C LEU A 37 3.01 4.44 5.46
N LEU A 38 3.15 5.48 4.63
CA LEU A 38 3.06 5.36 3.18
C LEU A 38 4.19 4.49 2.62
N GLU A 39 5.42 4.69 3.06
CA GLU A 39 6.57 3.85 2.69
C GLU A 39 6.30 2.38 3.03
N LYS A 40 5.80 2.12 4.25
CA LYS A 40 5.48 0.74 4.66
C LYS A 40 4.36 0.12 3.83
N LEU A 41 3.36 0.91 3.44
CA LEU A 41 2.27 0.45 2.59
C LEU A 41 2.78 0.04 1.20
N MET A 42 3.71 0.81 0.63
CA MET A 42 4.36 0.48 -0.65
C MET A 42 5.10 -0.86 -0.58
N ASP A 43 5.92 -1.09 0.47
CA ASP A 43 6.60 -2.37 0.68
C ASP A 43 5.63 -3.56 0.74
N VAL A 44 4.49 -3.37 1.43
CA VAL A 44 3.47 -4.41 1.59
C VAL A 44 2.74 -4.66 0.26
N ALA A 45 2.48 -3.62 -0.52
CA ALA A 45 1.86 -3.73 -1.84
C ALA A 45 2.75 -4.55 -2.80
N ASP A 46 4.05 -4.26 -2.85
CA ASP A 46 5.02 -5.01 -3.65
C ASP A 46 5.09 -6.49 -3.21
N LEU A 47 5.10 -6.73 -1.89
CA LEU A 47 5.08 -8.08 -1.36
C LEU A 47 3.79 -8.83 -1.71
N ALA A 48 2.65 -8.15 -1.67
CA ALA A 48 1.34 -8.69 -2.00
C ALA A 48 1.26 -9.05 -3.49
N ASP A 49 1.75 -8.20 -4.38
CA ASP A 49 1.83 -8.49 -5.82
C ASP A 49 2.70 -9.71 -6.11
N ALA A 50 3.90 -9.75 -5.52
CA ALA A 50 4.80 -10.89 -5.66
C ALA A 50 4.16 -12.18 -5.11
N ALA A 51 3.40 -12.09 -4.01
CA ALA A 51 2.66 -13.22 -3.47
C ALA A 51 1.51 -13.65 -4.40
N ALA A 52 0.74 -12.71 -4.94
CA ALA A 52 -0.34 -12.98 -5.88
C ALA A 52 0.19 -13.67 -7.15
N THR A 53 1.27 -13.15 -7.72
CA THR A 53 1.97 -13.76 -8.85
C THR A 53 2.40 -15.20 -8.54
N ARG A 54 3.05 -15.44 -7.39
CA ARG A 54 3.44 -16.81 -6.99
C ARG A 54 2.24 -17.74 -6.83
N LEU A 55 1.11 -17.25 -6.33
CA LEU A 55 -0.10 -18.05 -6.13
C LEU A 55 -0.81 -18.37 -7.46
N ILE A 56 -0.93 -17.39 -8.36
CA ILE A 56 -1.57 -17.53 -9.67
C ILE A 56 -0.76 -18.46 -10.58
N PHE A 57 0.56 -18.31 -10.60
CA PHE A 57 1.45 -19.07 -11.49
C PHE A 57 2.06 -20.33 -10.85
N ARG A 58 1.55 -20.77 -9.69
CA ARG A 58 2.07 -21.97 -9.03
C ARG A 58 1.86 -23.21 -9.92
N GLY A 59 2.96 -23.70 -10.52
CA GLY A 59 2.95 -24.86 -11.42
C GLY A 59 2.86 -24.51 -12.91
N LEU A 60 2.85 -23.22 -13.26
CA LEU A 60 2.88 -22.71 -14.63
C LEU A 60 4.22 -21.97 -14.88
N PRO A 61 4.74 -21.95 -16.13
CA PRO A 61 5.87 -21.09 -16.47
C PRO A 61 5.49 -19.63 -16.24
N LEU A 62 6.32 -18.89 -15.50
CA LEU A 62 6.14 -17.45 -15.35
C LEU A 62 6.33 -16.74 -16.70
N PRO A 63 5.51 -15.73 -17.04
CA PRO A 63 5.77 -14.91 -18.21
C PRO A 63 7.13 -14.21 -18.06
N PRO A 64 7.88 -14.02 -19.17
CA PRO A 64 9.15 -13.32 -19.12
C PRO A 64 8.94 -11.88 -18.61
N PRO A 65 9.91 -11.32 -17.86
CA PRO A 65 9.82 -9.94 -17.39
C PRO A 65 9.64 -8.99 -18.59
N ALA A 66 8.77 -7.99 -18.45
CA ALA A 66 8.59 -6.97 -19.45
C ALA A 66 9.91 -6.20 -19.63
N ALA A 67 10.35 -6.09 -20.89
CA ALA A 67 11.58 -5.41 -21.29
C ALA A 67 11.45 -3.87 -21.22
#